data_AF-A0A2V9JPB2-F1
#
_entry.id   AF-A0A2V9JPB2-F1
#
_cell.length_a   1.000
_cell.length_b   1.000
_cell.length_c   1.000
_cell.angle_alpha   90.00
_cell.angle_beta   90.00
_cell.angle_gamma   90.00
#
_symmetry.space_group_name_H-M   'P 1'
#
loop_
_entity.id
_entity.type
_entity.pdbx_description
1 polymer ?
#
loop_
_entity_poly.entity_id
_entity_poly.type
_entity_poly.pdbx_seq_one_letter_code
_entity_poly.pdbx_strand_id
1 'polypeptide(L)' 'MAEAEAQLRKVGCPKINLQVRGGNREVVSFYEELGFAVEDRVSMGKRLI' A
#
# COMPACT_ATOMS: atom_id res chain seq x y z
N MET A 1 0.20 3.96 11.61
CA MET A 1 0.25 2.66 10.90
C MET A 1 0.72 1.51 11.78
N ALA A 2 1.54 1.79 12.79
CA ALA A 2 2.05 0.81 13.76
C ALA A 2 0.98 -0.17 14.29
N GLU A 3 -0.20 0.30 14.70
CA GLU A 3 -1.25 -0.60 15.24
C GLU A 3 -1.76 -1.60 14.19
N ALA A 4 -2.06 -1.13 12.98
CA ALA A 4 -2.53 -2.00 11.91
C ALA A 4 -1.48 -3.06 11.54
N GLU A 5 -0.20 -2.66 11.44
CA GLU A 5 0.91 -3.59 11.21
C GLU A 5 1.06 -4.60 12.34
N ALA A 6 0.93 -4.18 13.60
CA ALA A 6 1.01 -5.07 14.75
C ALA A 6 -0.09 -6.14 14.72
N GLN A 7 -1.33 -5.76 14.41
CA GLN A 7 -2.43 -6.71 14.29
C GLN A 7 -2.25 -7.66 13.11
N LEU A 8 -1.78 -7.15 11.97
CA LEU A 8 -1.52 -7.97 10.79
C LEU A 8 -0.39 -8.99 11.03
N ARG A 9 0.68 -8.60 11.76
CA ARG A 9 1.75 -9.53 12.14
C ARG A 9 1.26 -10.66 13.04
N LYS A 10 0.35 -10.37 13.99
CA LYS A 10 -0.23 -11.39 14.89
C LYS A 10 -0.97 -12.51 14.14
N VAL A 11 -1.59 -12.18 13.00
CA VAL A 11 -2.30 -13.16 12.16
C VAL A 11 -1.42 -13.73 11.05
N GLY A 12 -0.11 -13.50 11.09
CA GLY A 12 0.84 -14.03 10.11
C GLY A 12 0.75 -13.36 8.74
N CYS A 13 0.17 -12.16 8.64
CA CYS A 13 0.13 -11.42 7.38
C CYS A 13 1.54 -10.92 7.03
N PRO A 14 2.14 -11.38 5.92
CA PRO A 14 3.55 -11.11 5.63
C PRO A 14 3.76 -9.74 4.95
N LYS A 15 2.70 -9.13 4.41
CA LYS A 15 2.82 -7.94 3.58
C LYS A 15 1.50 -7.15 3.45
N ILE A 16 1.63 -5.82 3.43
CA ILE A 16 0.55 -4.90 3.06
C ILE A 16 0.82 -4.39 1.64
N ASN A 17 -0.19 -4.47 0.77
CA ASN A 17 -0.17 -3.85 -0.56
C ASN A 17 -1.18 -2.72 -0.62
N LEU A 18 -0.77 -1.55 -1.11
CA LEU A 18 -1.62 -0.37 -1.30
C LEU A 18 -1.63 0.03 -2.77
N GLN A 19 -2.77 0.56 -3.24
CA GLN A 19 -2.86 1.22 -4.53
C GLN A 19 -3.08 2.71 -4.31
N VAL A 20 -2.10 3.51 -4.70
CA VAL A 20 -2.18 4.98 -4.69
C VAL A 20 -2.35 5.45 -6.13
N ARG A 21 -3.16 6.50 -6.34
CA ARG A 21 -3.24 7.15 -7.66
C ARG A 21 -1.88 7.76 -7.96
N GLY A 22 -1.22 7.33 -9.05
CA GLY A 22 0.15 7.76 -9.37
C GLY A 22 0.36 9.28 -9.52
N GLY A 23 -0.69 10.05 -9.81
CA GLY A 23 -0.62 11.51 -9.85
C GLY A 23 -0.57 12.20 -8.48
N ASN A 24 -0.89 11.50 -7.39
CA ASN A 24 -0.92 12.06 -6.05
C ASN A 24 0.42 11.84 -5.33
N ARG A 25 1.41 12.69 -5.65
CA ARG A 25 2.78 12.56 -5.14
C ARG A 25 2.87 12.72 -3.61
N GLU A 26 2.05 13.59 -3.03
CA GLU A 26 2.00 13.79 -1.58
C GLU A 26 1.65 12.49 -0.84
N VAL A 27 0.62 11.78 -1.32
CA VAL A 27 0.22 10.50 -0.71
C VAL A 27 1.27 9.42 -0.95
N VAL A 28 1.93 9.41 -2.11
CA VAL A 28 3.05 8.47 -2.36
C VAL A 28 4.16 8.71 -1.35
N SER A 29 4.65 9.95 -1.21
CA SER A 29 5.74 10.29 -0.28
C SER A 29 5.37 10.02 1.17
N PHE A 30 4.13 10.29 1.58
CA PHE A 30 3.64 9.93 2.91
C PHE A 30 3.78 8.44 3.21
N TYR A 31 3.44 7.56 2.25
CA TYR A 31 3.59 6.11 2.46
C TYR A 31 5.04 5.64 2.31
N GLU A 32 5.86 6.30 1.49
CA GLU A 32 7.31 6.03 1.42
C GLU A 32 7.99 6.29 2.77
N GLU A 33 7.64 7.37 3.47
CA GLU A 33 8.14 7.66 4.83
C GLU A 33 7.72 6.60 5.86
N LEU A 34 6.61 5.91 5.61
CA LEU A 34 6.11 4.79 6.43
C LEU A 34 6.74 3.44 6.05
N GLY A 35 7.70 3.42 5.12
CA GLY A 35 8.42 2.21 4.70
C GLY A 35 7.73 1.40 3.60
N PHE A 36 6.69 1.94 2.96
CA PHE A 36 6.16 1.37 1.73
C PHE A 36 7.08 1.70 0.55
N ALA A 37 7.10 0.83 -0.45
CA ALA A 37 7.88 1.04 -1.66
C ALA A 37 7.05 0.71 -2.90
N VAL A 38 7.33 1.44 -3.98
CA VAL A 38 6.79 1.11 -5.30
C VAL A 38 7.48 -0.15 -5.80
N GLU A 39 6.68 -1.15 -6.19
CA GLU A 39 7.17 -2.39 -6.79
C GLU A 39 6.86 -2.43 -8.28
N ASP A 40 7.71 -3.11 -9.05
CA ASP A 40 7.45 -3.41 -10.46
C ASP A 40 6.37 -4.50 -10.59
N ARG A 41 5.10 -4.07 -10.53
CA ARG A 41 3.92 -4.94 -10.62
C ARG A 41 2.80 -4.25 -11.39
N VAL A 42 1.95 -5.06 -12.04
CA VAL A 42 0.77 -4.56 -12.76
C VAL A 42 -0.42 -4.50 -11.79
N SER A 43 -0.92 -3.28 -11.53
CA SER A 43 -2.22 -3.10 -10.89
C SER A 43 -3.34 -3.21 -11.94
N MET A 44 -4.39 -3.96 -11.63
CA MET A 44 -5.51 -4.20 -12.55
C MET A 44 -6.85 -3.90 -11.87
N GLY A 45 -7.76 -3.25 -12.60
CA GLY A 45 -9.13 -3.01 -12.18
C GLY A 45 -10.04 -2.89 -13.39
N LYS A 46 -11.29 -3.34 -13.26
CA LYS A 46 -12.30 -3.28 -14.32
C LYS A 46 -13.51 -2.49 -13.81
N ARG A 47 -13.87 -1.41 -14.51
CA ARG A 47 -15.13 -0.69 -14.28
C ARG A 47 -16.25 -1.36 -15.08
N LEU A 48 -17.42 -1.48 -14.46
CA LEU A 48 -18.60 -2.13 -15.07
C LEU A 48 -19.72 -1.12 -15.37
N ILE A 49 -19.47 0.16 -15.12
CA ILE A 49 -20.38 1.29 -15.31
C ILE A 49 -19.64 2.43 -16.00
#